data_AF-D4JX27-F1
#
_entry.id   AF-D4JX27-F1
#
_cell.length_a   1.000
_cell.length_b   1.000
_cell.length_c   1.000
_cell.angle_alpha   90.00
_cell.angle_beta   90.00
_cell.angle_gamma   90.00
#
_symmetry.space_group_name_H-M   'P 1'
#
loop_
_entity.id
_entity.type
_entity.pdbx_description
1 polymer ?
#
loop_
_entity_poly.entity_id
_entity_poly.type
_entity_poly.pdbx_seq_one_letter_code
_entity_poly.pdbx_strand_id
1 'polypeptide(L)'
;MKKFNFTLQSLKKYDDQVLDSEKSILGRLRAELAEMQSELDAKVAEYEQSIDKLNELVRGGTTAMRLSLHKKYVSSLQQDIYRIKGLMAHKREEIENQLQKVIDATKEVSKLEKLEEKQLEEYRYASQKEQEQIIEEFVTNGSSNGGNTP
;
A
#
# COMPACT_ATOMS: atom_id res chain seq x y z
N MET A 1 -34.34 -16.96 -13.47
CA MET A 1 -33.34 -15.99 -13.98
C MET A 1 -31.93 -16.53 -13.84
N LYS A 2 -31.04 -16.15 -14.77
CA LYS A 2 -29.62 -16.52 -14.73
C LYS A 2 -28.91 -15.75 -13.62
N LYS A 3 -27.90 -16.34 -12.97
CA LYS A 3 -27.09 -15.65 -11.95
C LYS A 3 -26.35 -14.44 -12.56
N PHE A 4 -26.25 -13.36 -11.78
CA PHE A 4 -25.45 -12.18 -12.14
C PHE A 4 -23.97 -12.55 -12.31
N ASN A 5 -23.33 -11.98 -13.33
CA ASN A 5 -21.89 -12.04 -13.55
C ASN A 5 -21.42 -10.68 -14.04
N PHE A 6 -20.42 -10.10 -13.36
CA PHE A 6 -19.85 -8.82 -13.78
C PHE A 6 -19.07 -8.99 -15.08
N THR A 7 -19.36 -8.15 -16.07
CA THR A 7 -18.78 -8.28 -17.42
C THR A 7 -17.27 -8.06 -17.46
N LEU A 8 -16.71 -7.30 -16.51
CA LEU A 8 -15.27 -7.01 -16.41
C LEU A 8 -14.59 -7.75 -15.25
N GLN A 9 -15.13 -8.89 -14.81
CA GLN A 9 -14.61 -9.63 -13.66
C GLN A 9 -13.12 -9.98 -13.76
N SER A 10 -12.64 -10.36 -14.95
CA SER A 10 -11.23 -10.70 -15.17
C SER A 10 -10.32 -9.47 -15.02
N LEU A 11 -10.76 -8.32 -15.52
CA LEU A 11 -10.02 -7.06 -15.38
C LEU A 11 -9.97 -6.63 -13.90
N LYS A 12 -11.09 -6.75 -13.18
CA LYS A 12 -11.14 -6.47 -11.73
C LYS A 12 -10.12 -7.31 -10.96
N LYS A 13 -10.06 -8.61 -11.23
CA LYS A 13 -9.07 -9.50 -10.61
C LYS A 13 -7.63 -9.11 -10.92
N TYR A 14 -7.37 -8.67 -12.14
CA TYR A 14 -6.04 -8.19 -12.53
C TYR A 14 -5.67 -6.91 -11.78
N ASP A 15 -6.57 -5.92 -11.72
CA ASP A 15 -6.32 -4.66 -11.00
C ASP A 15 -6.15 -4.89 -9.48
N ASP A 16 -6.92 -5.81 -8.89
CA ASP A 16 -6.76 -6.24 -7.50
C ASP A 16 -5.34 -6.83 -7.27
N GLN A 17 -4.85 -7.68 -8.18
CA GLN A 17 -3.49 -8.25 -8.10
C GLN A 17 -2.40 -7.19 -8.25
N VAL A 18 -2.59 -6.22 -9.17
CA VAL A 18 -1.67 -5.10 -9.34
C VAL A 18 -1.61 -4.28 -8.05
N LEU A 19 -2.76 -3.93 -7.47
CA LEU A 19 -2.82 -3.19 -6.21
C LEU A 19 -2.09 -3.90 -5.07
N ASP A 20 -2.29 -5.22 -4.94
CA ASP A 20 -1.60 -6.02 -3.92
C ASP A 20 -0.09 -6.07 -4.15
N SER A 21 0.35 -6.19 -5.40
CA SER A 21 1.78 -6.11 -5.77
C SER A 21 2.39 -4.76 -5.39
N GLU A 22 1.73 -3.64 -5.76
CA GLU A 22 2.24 -2.30 -5.46
C GLU A 22 2.31 -2.05 -3.93
N LYS A 23 1.33 -2.55 -3.16
CA LYS A 23 1.34 -2.49 -1.68
C LYS A 23 2.47 -3.33 -1.08
N SER A 24 2.74 -4.51 -1.63
CA SER A 24 3.84 -5.38 -1.18
C SER A 24 5.19 -4.69 -1.38
N ILE A 25 5.41 -4.09 -2.56
CA ILE A 25 6.62 -3.31 -2.85
C ILE A 25 6.75 -2.13 -1.88
N LEU A 26 5.67 -1.38 -1.63
CA LEU A 26 5.68 -0.28 -0.67
C LEU A 26 6.04 -0.75 0.75
N GLY A 27 5.49 -1.88 1.17
CA GLY A 27 5.80 -2.50 2.47
C GLY A 27 7.28 -2.83 2.61
N ARG A 28 7.87 -3.44 1.57
CA ARG A 28 9.30 -3.75 1.53
C ARG A 28 10.17 -2.49 1.61
N LEU A 29 9.88 -1.45 0.82
CA LEU A 29 10.64 -0.19 0.85
C LEU A 29 10.59 0.47 2.23
N ARG A 30 9.44 0.43 2.91
CA ARG A 30 9.30 0.93 4.28
C ARG A 30 10.09 0.13 5.30
N ALA A 31 10.15 -1.19 5.15
CA ALA A 31 10.98 -2.05 5.98
C ALA A 31 12.47 -1.73 5.79
N GLU A 32 12.94 -1.59 4.54
CA GLU A 32 14.31 -1.17 4.22
C GLU A 32 14.66 0.19 4.85
N LEU A 33 13.74 1.17 4.80
CA LEU A 33 13.96 2.48 5.44
C LEU A 33 14.05 2.36 6.98
N ALA A 34 13.26 1.48 7.60
CA ALA A 34 13.30 1.24 9.03
C ALA A 34 14.62 0.59 9.47
N GLU A 35 15.15 -0.36 8.68
CA GLU A 35 16.47 -0.94 8.90
C GLU A 35 17.58 0.13 8.82
N MET A 36 17.53 1.00 7.80
CA MET A 36 18.48 2.12 7.69
C MET A 36 18.39 3.09 8.88
N GLN A 37 17.18 3.34 9.39
CA GLN A 37 17.01 4.16 10.60
C GLN A 37 17.66 3.49 11.82
N SER A 38 17.51 2.18 11.99
CA SER A 38 18.17 1.44 13.06
C SER A 38 19.70 1.47 12.93
N GLU A 39 20.24 1.37 11.71
CA GLU A 39 21.68 1.49 11.46
C GLU A 39 22.17 2.90 11.82
N LEU A 40 21.42 3.93 11.42
CA LEU A 40 21.72 5.32 11.73
C LEU A 40 21.77 5.55 13.24
N ASP A 41 20.76 5.07 13.97
CA ASP A 41 20.66 5.24 15.43
C ASP A 41 21.84 4.55 16.14
N ALA A 42 22.20 3.34 15.70
CA ALA A 42 23.37 2.64 16.21
C ALA A 42 24.67 3.42 15.97
N LYS A 43 24.85 3.99 14.76
CA LYS A 43 26.03 4.79 14.42
C LYS A 43 26.10 6.11 15.18
N VAL A 44 24.95 6.75 15.42
CA VAL A 44 24.88 7.96 16.25
C VAL A 44 25.26 7.66 17.69
N ALA A 45 24.72 6.59 18.27
CA ALA A 45 25.08 6.17 19.63
C ALA A 45 26.58 5.84 19.75
N GLU A 46 27.14 5.15 18.76
CA GLU A 46 28.57 4.84 18.70
C GLU A 46 29.45 6.11 18.57
N TYR A 47 28.99 7.09 17.80
CA TYR A 47 29.64 8.39 17.68
C TYR A 47 29.66 9.14 19.01
N GLU A 48 28.52 9.20 19.71
CA GLU A 48 28.41 9.85 21.02
C GLU A 48 29.34 9.20 22.05
N GLN A 49 29.33 7.87 22.14
CA GLN A 49 30.24 7.12 23.01
C GLN A 49 31.71 7.36 22.65
N SER A 50 32.03 7.49 21.36
CA SER A 50 33.40 7.77 20.91
C SER A 50 33.86 9.18 21.29
N ILE A 51 32.95 10.16 21.32
CA ILE A 51 33.24 11.52 21.81
C ILE A 51 33.51 11.51 23.32
N ASP A 52 32.71 10.79 24.09
CA ASP A 52 32.95 10.66 25.54
C ASP A 52 34.30 10.00 25.82
N LYS A 53 34.63 8.93 25.08
CA LYS A 53 35.93 8.26 25.19
C LYS A 53 37.09 9.18 24.83
N LEU A 54 36.92 10.02 23.80
CA LEU A 54 37.92 11.02 23.41
C LEU A 54 38.16 12.02 24.55
N ASN A 55 37.09 12.49 25.20
CA ASN A 55 37.17 13.42 26.33
C ASN A 55 37.88 12.80 27.54
N GLU A 56 37.60 11.53 27.86
CA GLU A 56 38.31 10.79 28.90
C GLU A 56 39.81 10.67 28.62
N LEU A 57 40.18 10.33 27.38
CA LEU A 57 41.59 10.21 26.98
C LEU A 57 42.34 11.53 27.10
N VAL A 58 41.68 12.63 26.75
CA VAL A 58 42.26 13.98 26.88
C VAL A 58 42.48 14.32 28.35
N ARG A 59 41.49 14.06 29.22
CA ARG A 59 41.58 14.32 30.67
C ARG A 59 42.62 13.44 31.37
N GLY A 60 42.73 12.17 31.00
CA GLY A 60 43.66 11.22 31.60
C GLY A 60 45.11 11.35 31.14
N GLY A 61 45.39 12.24 30.17
CA GLY A 61 46.69 12.31 29.50
C GLY A 61 46.86 11.14 28.53
N THR A 62 47.08 11.44 27.26
CA THR A 62 47.27 10.44 26.21
C THR A 62 48.36 10.88 25.23
N THR A 63 48.84 9.94 24.42
CA THR A 63 49.80 10.26 23.37
C THR A 63 49.11 10.96 22.20
N ALA A 64 49.83 11.85 21.51
CA ALA A 64 49.34 12.52 20.30
C ALA A 64 48.90 11.51 19.22
N MET A 65 49.60 10.38 19.11
CA MET A 65 49.24 9.28 18.20
C MET A 65 47.86 8.69 18.53
N ARG A 66 47.63 8.31 19.79
CA ARG A 66 46.34 7.73 20.22
C ARG A 66 45.20 8.74 20.04
N LEU A 67 45.45 10.02 20.34
CA LEU A 67 44.50 11.09 20.10
C LEU A 67 44.16 11.24 18.61
N SER A 68 45.16 11.20 17.73
CA SER A 68 44.96 11.28 16.28
C SER A 68 44.14 10.11 15.74
N LEU A 69 44.42 8.88 16.20
CA LEU A 69 43.68 7.70 15.78
C LEU A 69 42.19 7.78 16.18
N HIS A 70 41.89 8.17 17.43
CA HIS A 70 40.52 8.35 17.88
C HIS A 70 39.78 9.44 17.10
N LYS A 71 40.44 10.58 16.82
CA LYS A 71 39.83 11.64 16.00
C LYS A 71 39.47 11.14 14.60
N LYS A 72 40.35 10.36 13.96
CA LYS A 72 40.06 9.75 12.65
C LYS A 72 38.84 8.84 12.71
N TYR A 73 38.72 8.04 13.78
CA TYR A 73 37.56 7.16 13.97
C TYR A 73 36.24 7.93 14.11
N VAL A 74 36.25 8.98 14.94
CA VAL A 74 35.10 9.89 15.09
C VAL A 74 34.72 10.51 13.75
N SER A 75 35.69 10.96 12.96
CA SER A 75 35.43 11.49 11.62
C SER A 75 34.87 10.45 10.65
N SER A 76 35.31 9.19 10.70
CA SER A 76 34.71 8.14 9.87
C SER A 76 33.25 7.86 10.25
N LEU A 77 32.92 7.86 11.55
CA LEU A 77 31.53 7.70 12.01
C LEU A 77 30.64 8.85 11.52
N GLN A 78 31.14 10.09 11.52
CA GLN A 78 30.42 11.24 10.96
C GLN A 78 30.14 11.08 9.47
N GLN A 79 31.12 10.58 8.70
CA GLN A 79 30.96 10.32 7.27
C GLN A 79 29.92 9.22 7.02
N ASP A 80 29.93 8.15 7.81
CA ASP A 80 28.92 7.08 7.72
C ASP A 80 27.51 7.59 8.04
N ILE A 81 27.36 8.36 9.12
CA ILE A 81 26.08 9.00 9.48
C ILE A 81 25.56 9.87 8.34
N TYR A 82 26.43 10.69 7.73
CA TYR A 82 26.05 11.54 6.61
C TYR A 82 25.62 10.71 5.38
N ARG A 83 26.39 9.68 5.06
CA ARG A 83 26.10 8.76 3.95
C ARG A 83 24.75 8.06 4.14
N ILE A 84 24.49 7.49 5.31
CA ILE A 84 23.23 6.80 5.62
C ILE A 84 22.06 7.77 5.48
N LYS A 85 22.16 8.99 6.02
CA LYS A 85 21.12 10.02 5.87
C LYS A 85 20.83 10.35 4.40
N GLY A 86 21.88 10.43 3.56
CA GLY A 86 21.73 10.63 2.11
C GLY A 86 20.98 9.48 1.44
N LEU A 87 21.35 8.23 1.73
CA LEU A 87 20.67 7.05 1.22
C LEU A 87 19.20 6.97 1.65
N MET A 88 18.91 7.33 2.91
CA MET A 88 17.55 7.40 3.43
C MET A 88 16.70 8.46 2.72
N ALA A 89 17.28 9.59 2.32
CA ALA A 89 16.57 10.61 1.56
C ALA A 89 16.09 10.06 0.20
N HIS A 90 16.98 9.37 -0.53
CA HIS A 90 16.60 8.68 -1.78
C HIS A 90 15.57 7.59 -1.54
N LYS A 91 15.71 6.79 -0.47
CA LYS A 91 14.73 5.75 -0.14
C LYS A 91 13.35 6.34 0.18
N ARG A 92 13.27 7.52 0.80
CA ARG A 92 12.00 8.22 1.03
C ARG A 92 11.34 8.67 -0.27
N GLU A 93 12.13 9.18 -1.22
CA GLU A 93 11.63 9.52 -2.56
C GLU A 93 11.10 8.28 -3.30
N GLU A 94 11.80 7.14 -3.22
CA GLU A 94 11.30 5.86 -3.75
C GLU A 94 9.96 5.45 -3.12
N ILE A 95 9.81 5.62 -1.79
CA ILE A 95 8.57 5.34 -1.07
C ILE A 95 7.43 6.26 -1.52
N GLU A 96 7.69 7.55 -1.72
CA GLU A 96 6.69 8.51 -2.20
C GLU A 96 6.21 8.15 -3.62
N ASN A 97 7.15 7.84 -4.51
CA ASN A 97 6.83 7.39 -5.86
C ASN A 97 6.01 6.09 -5.85
N GLN A 98 6.37 5.13 -4.98
CA GLN A 98 5.64 3.88 -4.85
C GLN A 98 4.26 4.07 -4.22
N LEU A 99 4.12 4.99 -3.28
CA LEU A 99 2.83 5.37 -2.70
C LEU A 99 1.88 5.93 -3.77
N GLN A 100 2.41 6.75 -4.68
CA GLN A 100 1.61 7.27 -5.80
C GLN A 100 1.07 6.15 -6.69
N LYS A 101 1.88 5.12 -6.99
CA LYS A 101 1.41 3.93 -7.73
C LYS A 101 0.32 3.16 -7.00
N VAL A 102 0.44 2.98 -5.68
CA VAL A 102 -0.60 2.33 -4.87
C VAL A 102 -1.90 3.15 -4.93
N ILE A 103 -1.82 4.47 -4.83
CA ILE A 103 -2.99 5.36 -4.95
C ILE A 103 -3.65 5.20 -6.32
N ASP A 104 -2.87 5.19 -7.39
CA ASP A 104 -3.41 5.09 -8.74
C ASP A 104 -4.02 3.71 -9.02
N ALA A 105 -3.37 2.62 -8.59
CA ALA A 105 -3.94 1.28 -8.63
C ALA A 105 -5.24 1.18 -7.81
N THR A 106 -5.30 1.82 -6.65
CA THR A 106 -6.52 1.88 -5.81
C THR A 106 -7.66 2.58 -6.55
N LYS A 107 -7.37 3.66 -7.29
CA LYS A 107 -8.39 4.36 -8.08
C LYS A 107 -8.96 3.46 -9.18
N GLU A 108 -8.13 2.68 -9.87
CA GLU A 108 -8.61 1.76 -10.91
C GLU A 108 -9.53 0.67 -10.34
N VAL A 109 -9.12 0.04 -9.23
CA VAL A 109 -9.98 -0.93 -8.51
C VAL A 109 -11.32 -0.30 -8.13
N SER A 110 -11.30 0.90 -7.52
CA SER A 110 -12.54 1.59 -7.12
C SER A 110 -13.43 2.00 -8.30
N LYS A 111 -12.88 2.25 -9.49
CA LYS A 111 -13.69 2.48 -10.70
C LYS A 111 -14.43 1.20 -11.09
N LEU A 112 -13.76 0.06 -11.06
CA LEU A 112 -14.37 -1.23 -11.42
C LEU A 112 -15.42 -1.66 -10.41
N GLU A 113 -15.21 -1.44 -9.11
CA GLU A 113 -16.21 -1.70 -8.07
C GLU A 113 -17.50 -0.89 -8.32
N LYS A 114 -17.37 0.40 -8.67
CA LYS A 114 -18.53 1.25 -9.01
C LYS A 114 -19.25 0.79 -10.27
N LEU A 115 -18.52 0.26 -11.26
CA LEU A 115 -19.11 -0.29 -12.47
C LEU A 115 -19.84 -1.61 -12.20
N GLU A 116 -19.27 -2.46 -11.32
CA GLU A 116 -19.88 -3.70 -10.88
C GLU A 116 -21.20 -3.44 -10.12
N GLU A 117 -21.20 -2.47 -9.21
CA GLU A 117 -22.39 -2.05 -8.46
C GLU A 117 -23.50 -1.59 -9.41
N LYS A 118 -23.19 -0.73 -10.39
CA LYS A 118 -24.17 -0.29 -11.41
C LYS A 118 -24.73 -1.44 -12.24
N GLN A 119 -23.88 -2.35 -12.72
CA GLN A 119 -24.36 -3.52 -13.48
C GLN A 119 -25.23 -4.43 -12.63
N LEU A 120 -24.91 -4.56 -11.34
CA LEU A 120 -25.71 -5.35 -10.41
C LEU A 120 -27.09 -4.72 -10.16
N GLU A 121 -27.16 -3.40 -10.02
CA GLU A 121 -28.41 -2.65 -9.91
C GLU A 121 -29.28 -2.81 -11.16
N GLU A 122 -28.70 -2.63 -12.36
CA GLU A 122 -29.39 -2.82 -13.63
C GLU A 122 -29.94 -4.25 -13.78
N TYR A 123 -29.14 -5.25 -13.41
CA TYR A 123 -29.56 -6.65 -13.38
C TYR A 123 -30.73 -6.88 -12.42
N ARG A 124 -30.69 -6.30 -11.21
CA ARG A 124 -31.78 -6.41 -10.22
C ARG A 124 -33.06 -5.74 -10.73
N TYR A 125 -32.94 -4.57 -11.35
CA TYR A 125 -34.09 -3.85 -11.91
C TYR A 125 -34.74 -4.64 -13.06
N ALA A 126 -33.95 -5.16 -14.00
CA ALA A 126 -34.45 -6.00 -15.09
C ALA A 126 -35.12 -7.28 -14.54
N SER A 127 -34.53 -7.87 -13.50
CA SER A 127 -35.08 -9.04 -12.82
C SER A 127 -36.43 -8.77 -12.16
N GLN A 128 -36.57 -7.64 -11.48
CA GLN A 128 -37.84 -7.26 -10.89
C GLN A 128 -38.92 -7.03 -11.96
N LYS A 129 -38.56 -6.34 -13.05
CA LYS A 129 -39.49 -6.05 -14.15
C LYS A 129 -39.98 -7.30 -14.88
N GLU A 130 -39.11 -8.27 -15.12
CA GLU A 130 -39.51 -9.56 -15.71
C GLU A 130 -40.42 -10.35 -14.76
N GLN A 131 -40.20 -10.30 -13.43
CA GLN A 131 -41.12 -10.89 -12.46
C GLN A 131 -42.50 -10.22 -12.47
N GLU A 132 -42.54 -8.88 -12.52
CA GLU A 132 -43.78 -8.12 -12.60
C GLU A 132 -44.58 -8.49 -13.85
N GLN A 133 -43.92 -8.60 -15.02
CA GLN A 133 -44.56 -9.02 -16.28
C GLN A 133 -45.14 -10.44 -16.21
N ILE A 134 -44.41 -11.39 -15.61
CA ILE A 134 -44.90 -12.77 -15.43
C ILE A 134 -46.15 -12.79 -14.53
N ILE A 135 -46.17 -11.96 -13.47
CA ILE A 135 -47.33 -11.84 -12.58
C ILE A 135 -48.52 -11.23 -13.32
N GLU A 136 -48.32 -10.16 -14.09
CA GLU A 136 -49.39 -9.52 -14.89
C GLU A 136 -50.00 -10.49 -15.91
N GLU A 137 -49.16 -11.25 -16.63
CA GLU A 137 -49.60 -12.27 -17.58
C GLU A 137 -50.39 -13.38 -16.88
N PHE A 138 -49.94 -13.82 -15.70
CA PHE A 138 -50.65 -14.84 -14.93
C PHE A 138 -52.03 -14.36 -14.47
N VAL A 139 -52.14 -13.12 -13.97
CA VAL A 139 -53.42 -12.55 -13.50
C VAL A 139 -54.40 -12.31 -14.65
N THR A 140 -53.92 -11.84 -15.81
CA THR A 140 -54.75 -11.61 -17.00
C THR A 140 -55.25 -12.92 -17.63
N ASN A 141 -54.40 -13.95 -17.73
CA ASN A 141 -54.79 -15.27 -18.22
C ASN A 141 -55.61 -16.09 -17.21
N GLY A 142 -55.43 -15.87 -15.90
CA GLY A 142 -56.26 -16.50 -14.86
C GLY A 142 -57.69 -15.94 -14.81
N SER A 143 -57.86 -14.65 -15.11
CA SER A 143 -59.18 -13.98 -15.09
C SER A 143 -60.05 -14.30 -16.31
N SER A 144 -59.46 -14.67 -17.44
CA SER A 144 -60.19 -15.05 -18.66
C SER A 144 -60.77 -16.47 -18.63
N ASN A 145 -60.29 -17.35 -17.74
CA ASN A 145 -60.78 -18.72 -17.60
C ASN A 145 -61.91 -18.91 -16.55
N GLY A 146 -62.32 -17.84 -15.86
CA GLY A 146 -63.40 -17.89 -14.85
C GLY A 146 -64.81 -17.57 -15.39
N GLY A 147 -64.96 -17.36 -16.70
CA GLY A 147 -66.19 -16.82 -17.31
C GLY A 147 -67.04 -17.80 -18.11
N ASN A 148 -66.93 -19.12 -17.92
CA ASN A 148 -67.78 -20.05 -18.67
C ASN A 148 -68.14 -21.32 -17.87
N THR A 149 -69.24 -21.26 -17.13
CA THR A 149 -70.14 -22.41 -16.91
C THR A 149 -71.59 -21.93 -16.72
N PRO A 150 -72.58 -22.63 -17.30
CA PRO A 150 -73.97 -22.20 -17.49
C PRO A 150 -74.83 -22.14 -16.23
#